data_AF-M5U7T1-F1
#
_entry.id   AF-M5U7T1-F1
#
_cell.length_a   1.000
_cell.length_b   1.000
_cell.length_c   1.000
_cell.angle_alpha   90.00
_cell.angle_beta   90.00
_cell.angle_gamma   90.00
#
_symmetry.space_group_name_H-M   'P 1'
#
loop_
_entity.id
_entity.type
_entity.pdbx_description
1 polymer ?
#
loop_
_entity_poly.entity_id
_entity_poly.type
_entity_poly.pdbx_seq_one_letter_code
_entity_poly.pdbx_strand_id
1 'polypeptide(L)'
;MCKQSAKAVRYTAGFGKRSGAHEAGLRTLSSSNLVGIRPHRPTDKDDEMPEGSFVKRSRIAVVGSANVDLTFRTPRLPVPGETLAGRSLHQGMGGKGANQAVVAARLGAEVAFIAKVGDDGSGQQALDAYTADGIDVSHVEREFDCPTGTAAIMVDDDADNCIIVVAGANAKLTAGDVQSARSVIERADAVLCQLETPVEAAIEAFRIARAAGVRTVLTPAPAELVTDELLSLCDVCVPNRPRSQRWSVDRWRPTRTLCRRRSCFANAESSKSR
;
A
#
# COMPACT_ATOMS: atom_id res chain seq x y z
N MET A 1 21.75 -0.02 46.64
CA MET A 1 22.79 1.03 46.54
C MET A 1 23.81 0.63 45.46
N CYS A 2 24.27 1.61 44.68
CA CYS A 2 25.25 1.55 43.56
C CYS A 2 24.87 0.74 42.30
N LYS A 3 24.48 1.35 41.17
CA LYS A 3 25.09 2.33 40.22
C LYS A 3 26.03 1.73 39.15
N GLN A 4 25.55 1.82 37.90
CA GLN A 4 26.23 2.17 36.63
C GLN A 4 27.38 1.27 36.12
N SER A 5 27.41 0.87 34.84
CA SER A 5 27.59 1.81 33.73
C SER A 5 27.16 1.24 32.37
N ALA A 6 26.40 2.01 31.61
CA ALA A 6 26.10 1.79 30.20
C ALA A 6 27.27 2.29 29.32
N LYS A 7 27.75 1.47 28.39
CA LYS A 7 28.61 1.92 27.28
C LYS A 7 27.74 2.13 26.05
N ALA A 8 27.61 3.38 25.63
CA ALA A 8 27.02 3.78 24.36
C ALA A 8 27.99 3.43 23.22
N VAL A 9 27.53 2.71 22.20
CA VAL A 9 28.25 2.53 20.94
C VAL A 9 27.71 3.57 19.96
N ARG A 10 28.54 4.57 19.63
CA ARG A 10 28.28 5.54 18.55
C ARG A 10 28.78 4.95 17.23
N TYR A 11 27.94 4.87 16.20
CA TYR A 11 28.39 4.62 14.83
C TYR A 11 28.55 5.97 14.11
N THR A 12 29.78 6.30 13.73
CA THR A 12 30.12 7.40 12.82
C THR A 12 30.22 6.87 11.39
N ALA A 13 29.34 7.32 10.49
CA ALA A 13 29.46 7.06 9.05
C ALA A 13 30.45 8.06 8.43
N GLY A 14 31.64 7.58 8.05
CA GLY A 14 32.61 8.36 7.28
C GLY A 14 32.37 8.23 5.78
N PHE A 15 32.13 9.35 5.11
CA PHE A 15 32.11 9.46 3.65
C PHE A 15 33.55 9.43 3.09
N GLY A 16 33.90 8.35 2.38
CA GLY A 16 35.15 8.23 1.63
C GLY A 16 35.02 8.77 0.20
N LYS A 17 35.98 9.59 -0.23
CA LYS A 17 36.12 10.15 -1.59
C LYS A 17 36.71 9.13 -2.58
N ARG A 18 36.33 9.34 -3.85
CA ARG A 18 36.69 8.71 -5.14
C ARG A 18 38.15 8.23 -5.35
N SER A 19 38.32 7.17 -6.13
CA SER A 19 39.09 7.15 -7.41
C SER A 19 39.13 5.74 -8.02
N GLY A 20 39.26 5.63 -9.36
CA GLY A 20 39.67 4.40 -10.05
C GLY A 20 38.76 3.97 -11.21
N ALA A 21 39.13 4.37 -12.43
CA ALA A 21 38.49 4.01 -13.68
C ALA A 21 38.73 2.54 -14.08
N HIS A 22 37.76 1.93 -14.78
CA HIS A 22 37.99 0.92 -15.81
C HIS A 22 36.83 0.95 -16.82
N GLU A 23 37.10 1.56 -17.97
CA GLU A 23 36.28 1.46 -19.19
C GLU A 23 36.65 0.17 -19.94
N ALA A 24 35.64 -0.61 -20.32
CA ALA A 24 35.68 -1.40 -21.56
C ALA A 24 34.26 -1.85 -21.97
N GLY A 25 33.70 -1.16 -22.97
CA GLY A 25 32.99 -1.77 -24.08
C GLY A 25 31.53 -2.16 -23.92
N LEU A 26 30.60 -1.25 -24.23
CA LEU A 26 29.34 -1.64 -24.88
C LEU A 26 28.93 -0.63 -25.95
N ARG A 27 28.69 -1.16 -27.16
CA ARG A 27 28.42 -0.44 -28.40
C ARG A 27 27.06 0.27 -28.32
N THR A 28 27.07 1.53 -28.72
CA THR A 28 25.92 2.40 -28.91
C THR A 28 24.99 1.86 -30.01
N LEU A 29 23.74 1.56 -29.66
CA LEU A 29 22.66 1.41 -30.62
C LEU A 29 21.96 2.76 -30.80
N SER A 30 21.97 3.20 -32.05
CA SER A 30 21.40 4.45 -32.55
C SER A 30 19.89 4.52 -32.35
N SER A 31 19.43 5.69 -31.90
CA SER A 31 18.04 6.05 -31.66
C SER A 31 17.32 6.38 -32.98
N SER A 32 16.87 5.36 -33.71
CA SER A 32 16.06 5.58 -34.92
C SER A 32 15.20 4.35 -35.21
N ASN A 33 14.06 4.24 -34.49
CA ASN A 33 12.79 3.62 -34.96
C ASN A 33 11.67 3.68 -33.90
N LEU A 34 11.40 4.87 -33.34
CA LEU A 34 10.13 5.14 -32.65
C LEU A 34 9.31 6.12 -33.49
N VAL A 35 8.47 5.55 -34.34
CA VAL A 35 7.42 6.26 -35.06
C VAL A 35 6.35 6.68 -34.05
N GLY A 36 6.17 8.00 -33.88
CA GLY A 36 4.82 8.57 -33.78
C GLY A 36 4.18 8.82 -32.41
N ILE A 37 4.90 9.33 -31.41
CA ILE A 37 4.27 10.21 -30.40
C ILE A 37 5.13 11.46 -30.30
N ARG A 38 4.69 12.56 -30.92
CA ARG A 38 5.32 13.86 -30.68
C ARG A 38 4.95 14.29 -29.26
N PRO A 39 5.91 14.60 -28.37
CA PRO A 39 5.58 15.28 -27.14
C PRO A 39 4.88 16.59 -27.51
N HIS A 40 3.75 16.88 -26.88
CA HIS A 40 3.09 18.17 -27.02
C HIS A 40 4.11 19.23 -26.62
N ARG A 41 4.55 20.04 -27.57
CA ARG A 41 5.32 21.25 -27.25
C ARG A 41 4.28 22.23 -26.71
N PRO A 42 4.42 22.74 -25.48
CA PRO A 42 3.55 23.81 -25.02
C PRO A 42 3.70 24.95 -26.02
N THR A 43 2.59 25.40 -26.59
CA THR A 43 2.59 26.65 -27.34
C THR A 43 2.59 27.80 -26.33
N ASP A 44 3.11 28.98 -26.67
CA ASP A 44 3.09 30.18 -25.80
C ASP A 44 1.67 30.63 -25.36
N LYS A 45 0.62 29.89 -25.75
CA LYS A 45 -0.78 30.08 -25.32
C LYS A 45 -1.28 29.03 -24.32
N ASP A 46 -0.48 28.00 -24.01
CA ASP A 46 -0.80 26.97 -23.01
C ASP A 46 -0.36 27.40 -21.57
N ASP A 47 0.34 28.53 -21.45
CA ASP A 47 0.92 29.04 -20.18
C ASP A 47 0.13 30.19 -19.52
N GLU A 48 -1.06 30.55 -20.03
CA GLU A 48 -1.98 31.43 -19.29
C GLU A 48 -3.01 30.59 -18.52
N MET A 49 -2.54 29.90 -17.48
CA MET A 49 -3.41 29.42 -16.41
C MET A 49 -3.78 30.62 -15.53
N PRO A 50 -5.08 30.92 -15.33
CA PRO A 50 -5.48 32.08 -14.55
C PRO A 50 -4.93 31.97 -13.12
N GLU A 51 -4.18 32.98 -12.70
CA GLU A 51 -3.71 33.12 -11.32
C GLU A 51 -4.94 33.03 -10.39
N GLY A 52 -5.01 31.94 -9.61
CA GLY A 52 -6.10 31.66 -8.68
C GLY A 52 -6.89 30.38 -8.91
N SER A 53 -6.55 29.52 -9.90
CA SER A 53 -7.21 28.21 -10.01
C SER A 53 -6.75 27.28 -8.88
N PHE A 54 -7.53 27.21 -7.79
CA PHE A 54 -7.36 26.18 -6.76
C PHE A 54 -7.68 24.82 -7.40
N VAL A 55 -6.65 24.02 -7.72
CA VAL A 55 -6.87 22.61 -8.05
C VAL A 55 -7.43 21.97 -6.79
N LYS A 56 -8.73 21.64 -6.80
CA LYS A 56 -9.38 20.95 -5.69
C LYS A 56 -8.64 19.64 -5.44
N ARG A 57 -7.94 19.53 -4.30
CA ARG A 57 -7.30 18.29 -3.88
C ARG A 57 -8.39 17.24 -3.66
N SER A 58 -8.18 16.04 -4.20
CA SER A 58 -9.07 14.92 -3.92
C SER A 58 -8.96 14.53 -2.46
N ARG A 59 -10.08 14.34 -1.79
CA ARG A 59 -10.13 13.84 -0.41
C ARG A 59 -10.31 12.33 -0.42
N ILE A 60 -9.39 11.60 0.18
CA ILE A 60 -9.38 10.14 0.20
C ILE A 60 -9.40 9.67 1.65
N ALA A 61 -10.43 8.91 2.02
CA ALA A 61 -10.42 8.16 3.26
C ALA A 61 -9.89 6.74 2.98
N VAL A 62 -8.92 6.28 3.76
CA VAL A 62 -8.41 4.91 3.67
C VAL A 62 -8.75 4.19 4.96
N VAL A 63 -9.40 3.04 4.86
CA VAL A 63 -9.66 2.14 5.99
C VAL A 63 -8.87 0.87 5.76
N GLY A 64 -7.88 0.58 6.60
CA GLY A 64 -7.05 -0.59 6.36
C GLY A 64 -5.88 -0.79 7.30
N SER A 65 -5.00 -1.70 6.91
CA SER A 65 -3.90 -2.19 7.72
C SER A 65 -2.69 -1.26 7.76
N ALA A 66 -2.01 -1.26 8.89
CA ALA A 66 -0.67 -0.70 9.10
C ALA A 66 0.24 -1.80 9.65
N ASN A 67 1.35 -2.09 8.96
CA ASN A 67 2.33 -3.07 9.39
C ASN A 67 3.72 -2.45 9.55
N VAL A 68 4.55 -3.11 10.36
CA VAL A 68 6.00 -3.08 10.18
C VAL A 68 6.43 -4.28 9.33
N ASP A 69 7.14 -4.03 8.25
CA ASP A 69 7.64 -5.05 7.34
C ASP A 69 9.11 -5.35 7.65
N LEU A 70 9.40 -6.60 8.01
CA LEU A 70 10.73 -7.12 8.26
C LEU A 70 11.17 -7.97 7.08
N THR A 71 12.01 -7.40 6.20
CA THR A 71 12.49 -8.06 5.00
C THR A 71 13.86 -8.69 5.20
N PHE A 72 13.90 -10.02 5.17
CA PHE A 72 15.09 -10.86 5.24
C PHE A 72 15.50 -11.24 3.83
N ARG A 73 16.70 -10.83 3.40
CA ARG A 73 17.32 -11.35 2.18
C ARG A 73 18.02 -12.66 2.52
N THR A 74 17.75 -13.72 1.78
CA THR A 74 18.36 -15.05 1.98
C THR A 74 18.96 -15.56 0.66
N PRO A 75 19.91 -16.51 0.68
CA PRO A 75 20.39 -17.12 -0.56
C PRO A 75 19.32 -17.98 -1.25
N ARG A 76 18.44 -18.61 -0.46
CA ARG A 76 17.24 -19.35 -0.86
C ARG A 76 16.22 -19.32 0.25
N LEU A 77 14.97 -19.71 0.00
CA LEU A 77 14.00 -19.90 1.07
C LEU A 77 14.41 -21.10 1.97
N PRO A 78 14.23 -21.00 3.30
CA PRO A 78 14.56 -22.09 4.22
C PRO A 78 13.56 -23.24 4.06
N VAL A 79 14.02 -24.46 4.31
CA VAL A 79 13.15 -25.65 4.41
C VAL A 79 12.83 -25.96 5.89
N PRO A 80 11.78 -26.75 6.19
CA PRO A 80 11.45 -27.10 7.56
C PRO A 80 12.63 -27.72 8.32
N GLY A 81 12.90 -27.22 9.53
CA GLY A 81 13.98 -27.69 10.41
C GLY A 81 15.37 -27.11 10.11
N GLU A 82 15.50 -26.24 9.10
CA GLU A 82 16.76 -25.64 8.73
C GLU A 82 17.02 -24.29 9.41
N THR A 83 18.28 -24.03 9.75
CA THR A 83 18.79 -22.70 10.07
C THR A 83 19.66 -22.20 8.92
N LEU A 84 19.29 -21.07 8.33
CA LEU A 84 19.98 -20.47 7.19
C LEU A 84 20.59 -19.11 7.58
N ALA A 85 21.84 -18.86 7.17
CA ALA A 85 22.44 -17.53 7.31
C ALA A 85 21.80 -16.54 6.32
N GLY A 86 21.22 -15.46 6.83
CA GLY A 86 20.67 -14.38 6.02
C GLY A 86 21.77 -13.49 5.42
N ARG A 87 21.42 -12.76 4.36
CA ARG A 87 22.27 -11.75 3.71
C ARG A 87 22.11 -10.36 4.33
N SER A 88 20.88 -9.95 4.62
CA SER A 88 20.56 -8.65 5.23
C SER A 88 19.17 -8.63 5.83
N LEU A 89 18.94 -7.68 6.74
CA LEU A 89 17.62 -7.33 7.29
C LEU A 89 17.31 -5.87 6.95
N HIS A 90 16.13 -5.62 6.40
CA HIS A 90 15.56 -4.30 6.24
C HIS A 90 14.25 -4.22 7.01
N GLN A 91 14.06 -3.13 7.76
CA GLN A 91 12.82 -2.82 8.45
C GLN A 91 12.23 -1.55 7.83
N GLY A 92 10.96 -1.62 7.45
CA GLY A 92 10.21 -0.50 6.89
C GLY A 92 8.76 -0.52 7.34
N MET A 93 8.03 0.57 7.11
CA MET A 93 6.58 0.61 7.32
C MET A 93 5.89 0.03 6.08
N GLY A 94 4.83 -0.75 6.32
CA GLY A 94 4.07 -1.43 5.28
C GLY A 94 2.62 -1.62 5.69
N GLY A 95 1.97 -2.65 5.13
CA GLY A 95 0.53 -2.85 5.19
C GLY A 95 -0.18 -2.23 4.00
N LYS A 96 -1.16 -2.94 3.43
CA LYS A 96 -1.84 -2.50 2.21
C LYS A 96 -2.57 -1.17 2.39
N GLY A 97 -3.17 -0.94 3.57
CA GLY A 97 -3.86 0.30 3.89
C GLY A 97 -2.91 1.48 3.93
N ALA A 98 -1.86 1.37 4.74
CA ALA A 98 -0.82 2.36 4.87
C ALA A 98 -0.17 2.69 3.52
N ASN A 99 0.17 1.67 2.71
CA ASN A 99 0.75 1.88 1.39
C ASN A 99 -0.19 2.67 0.46
N GLN A 100 -1.50 2.39 0.50
CA GLN A 100 -2.47 3.16 -0.28
C GLN A 100 -2.59 4.60 0.22
N ALA A 101 -2.62 4.83 1.53
CA ALA A 101 -2.67 6.16 2.13
C ALA A 101 -1.44 7.00 1.76
N VAL A 102 -0.24 6.44 1.92
CA VAL A 102 1.04 7.09 1.58
C VAL A 102 1.12 7.43 0.10
N VAL A 103 0.77 6.48 -0.79
CA VAL A 103 0.79 6.75 -2.23
C VAL A 103 -0.22 7.83 -2.60
N ALA A 104 -1.43 7.79 -2.05
CA ALA A 104 -2.44 8.81 -2.29
C ALA A 104 -1.97 10.21 -1.85
N ALA A 105 -1.38 10.32 -0.66
CA ALA A 105 -0.88 11.59 -0.13
C ALA A 105 0.27 12.15 -0.99
N ARG A 106 1.22 11.29 -1.38
CA ARG A 106 2.34 11.67 -2.26
C ARG A 106 1.92 12.07 -3.67
N LEU A 107 0.75 11.62 -4.13
CA LEU A 107 0.13 12.06 -5.38
C LEU A 107 -0.68 13.36 -5.23
N GLY A 108 -0.69 13.97 -4.04
CA GLY A 108 -1.30 15.27 -3.78
C GLY A 108 -2.73 15.24 -3.23
N ALA A 109 -3.25 14.06 -2.85
CA ALA A 109 -4.55 13.94 -2.20
C ALA A 109 -4.48 14.40 -0.74
N GLU A 110 -5.61 14.90 -0.23
CA GLU A 110 -5.83 15.05 1.21
C GLU A 110 -6.31 13.70 1.76
N VAL A 111 -5.50 13.07 2.61
CA VAL A 111 -5.75 11.70 3.06
C VAL A 111 -6.08 11.65 4.54
N ALA A 112 -7.18 11.00 4.88
CA ALA A 112 -7.47 10.58 6.26
C ALA A 112 -7.31 9.06 6.35
N PHE A 113 -6.53 8.60 7.35
CA PHE A 113 -6.27 7.18 7.55
C PHE A 113 -6.99 6.67 8.80
N ILE A 114 -7.81 5.65 8.62
CA ILE A 114 -8.55 4.95 9.66
C ILE A 114 -7.91 3.57 9.82
N ALA A 115 -7.19 3.38 10.93
CA ALA A 115 -6.40 2.18 11.18
C ALA A 115 -6.18 1.99 12.69
N LYS A 116 -5.59 0.85 13.05
CA LYS A 116 -5.07 0.61 14.40
C LYS A 116 -3.62 0.18 14.35
N VAL A 117 -2.82 0.73 15.25
CA VAL A 117 -1.43 0.32 15.53
C VAL A 117 -1.31 -0.12 16.98
N GLY A 118 -0.26 -0.86 17.33
CA GLY A 118 0.00 -1.18 18.73
C GLY A 118 0.49 0.03 19.50
N ASP A 119 0.29 0.04 20.83
CA ASP A 119 0.97 1.00 21.70
C ASP A 119 2.43 0.59 21.93
N ASP A 120 3.21 0.60 20.85
CA ASP A 120 4.61 0.19 20.82
C ASP A 120 5.47 1.12 19.96
N GLY A 121 6.78 0.88 19.94
CA GLY A 121 7.73 1.69 19.17
C GLY A 121 7.47 1.68 17.66
N SER A 122 6.99 0.55 17.11
CA SER A 122 6.63 0.44 15.69
C SER A 122 5.40 1.28 15.37
N GLY A 123 4.39 1.29 16.25
CA GLY A 123 3.19 2.10 16.11
C GLY A 123 3.50 3.59 16.15
N GLN A 124 4.39 4.02 17.05
CA GLN A 124 4.89 5.41 17.05
C GLN A 124 5.61 5.76 15.75
N GLN A 125 6.53 4.91 15.27
CA GLN A 125 7.25 5.15 14.02
C GLN A 125 6.30 5.25 12.82
N ALA A 126 5.26 4.42 12.77
CA ALA A 126 4.23 4.47 11.74
C ALA A 126 3.50 5.82 11.75
N LEU A 127 3.02 6.27 12.93
CA LEU A 127 2.34 7.55 13.09
C LEU A 127 3.21 8.74 12.68
N ASP A 128 4.49 8.73 13.07
CA ASP A 128 5.45 9.78 12.70
C ASP A 128 5.65 9.81 11.17
N ALA A 129 5.78 8.65 10.53
CA ALA A 129 5.92 8.55 9.08
C ALA A 129 4.68 9.03 8.33
N TYR A 130 3.48 8.64 8.77
CA TYR A 130 2.23 9.09 8.15
C TYR A 130 2.04 10.60 8.28
N THR A 131 2.34 11.16 9.45
CA THR A 131 2.29 12.60 9.70
C THR A 131 3.28 13.35 8.80
N ALA A 132 4.49 12.81 8.62
CA ALA A 132 5.50 13.38 7.72
C ALA A 132 5.07 13.36 6.24
N ASP A 133 4.28 12.36 5.82
CA ASP A 133 3.65 12.30 4.50
C ASP A 133 2.37 13.17 4.40
N GLY A 134 1.99 13.90 5.46
CA GLY A 134 0.83 14.81 5.47
C GLY A 134 -0.53 14.11 5.57
N ILE A 135 -0.54 12.87 6.07
CA ILE A 135 -1.76 12.09 6.28
C ILE A 135 -2.41 12.50 7.61
N ASP A 136 -3.72 12.71 7.61
CA ASP A 136 -4.50 12.86 8.84
C ASP A 136 -4.61 11.53 9.57
N VAL A 137 -3.94 11.47 10.73
CA VAL A 137 -3.85 10.31 11.62
C VAL A 137 -4.79 10.40 12.83
N SER A 138 -5.73 11.35 12.84
CA SER A 138 -6.67 11.54 13.96
C SER A 138 -7.55 10.32 14.24
N HIS A 139 -7.66 9.41 13.26
CA HIS A 139 -8.40 8.16 13.34
C HIS A 139 -7.50 6.92 13.26
N VAL A 140 -6.19 7.08 13.50
CA VAL A 140 -5.27 5.97 13.72
C VAL A 140 -5.17 5.73 15.22
N GLU A 141 -5.90 4.73 15.70
CA GLU A 141 -5.96 4.42 17.12
C GLU A 141 -4.80 3.53 17.57
N ARG A 142 -4.47 3.63 18.86
CA ARG A 142 -3.51 2.74 19.51
C ARG A 142 -4.25 1.66 20.27
N GLU A 143 -3.83 0.43 20.06
CA GLU A 143 -4.33 -0.72 20.79
C GLU A 143 -3.36 -1.10 21.91
N PHE A 144 -3.83 -1.06 23.15
CA PHE A 144 -3.05 -1.43 24.32
C PHE A 144 -2.89 -2.96 24.40
N ASP A 145 -1.76 -3.43 24.94
CA ASP A 145 -1.41 -4.86 25.06
C ASP A 145 -1.47 -5.66 23.73
N CYS A 146 -1.38 -4.98 22.59
CA CYS A 146 -1.37 -5.59 21.28
C CYS A 146 -0.23 -5.00 20.43
N PRO A 147 0.64 -5.81 19.81
CA PRO A 147 1.70 -5.28 18.98
C PRO A 147 1.13 -4.72 17.67
N THR A 148 1.85 -3.77 17.08
CA THR A 148 1.61 -3.32 15.70
C THR A 148 1.69 -4.51 14.74
N GLY A 149 0.83 -4.52 13.72
CA GLY A 149 0.85 -5.58 12.70
C GLY A 149 2.24 -5.74 12.10
N THR A 150 2.63 -6.97 11.79
CA THR A 150 3.99 -7.28 11.32
C THR A 150 3.93 -8.23 10.14
N ALA A 151 4.74 -7.97 9.11
CA ALA A 151 5.01 -8.92 8.04
C ALA A 151 6.48 -9.35 8.08
N ALA A 152 6.75 -10.63 8.27
CA ALA A 152 8.07 -11.20 8.04
C ALA A 152 8.15 -11.66 6.58
N ILE A 153 9.00 -11.01 5.81
CA ILE A 153 9.15 -11.19 4.36
C ILE A 153 10.53 -11.80 4.12
N MET A 154 10.59 -13.05 3.69
CA MET A 154 11.82 -13.68 3.21
C MET A 154 11.85 -13.55 1.69
N VAL A 155 12.96 -13.08 1.14
CA VAL A 155 13.17 -12.97 -0.32
C VAL A 155 14.52 -13.59 -0.67
N ASP A 156 14.52 -14.54 -1.58
CA ASP A 156 15.75 -15.16 -2.05
C ASP A 156 16.41 -14.41 -3.23
N ASP A 157 17.51 -14.99 -3.73
CA ASP A 157 18.28 -14.43 -4.83
C ASP A 157 17.58 -14.60 -6.19
N ASP A 158 16.68 -15.57 -6.32
CA ASP A 158 15.84 -15.79 -7.50
C ASP A 158 14.56 -14.91 -7.47
N ALA A 159 14.43 -14.06 -6.44
CA ALA A 159 13.31 -13.17 -6.18
C ALA A 159 11.97 -13.88 -5.90
N ASP A 160 12.03 -15.13 -5.46
CA ASP A 160 10.92 -15.79 -4.80
C ASP A 160 10.79 -15.29 -3.35
N ASN A 161 9.57 -15.37 -2.81
CA ASN A 161 9.30 -14.87 -1.47
C ASN A 161 8.36 -15.78 -0.67
N CYS A 162 8.52 -15.69 0.65
CA CYS A 162 7.61 -16.25 1.63
C CYS A 162 7.27 -15.16 2.64
N ILE A 163 5.99 -14.94 2.88
CA ILE A 163 5.50 -13.87 3.75
C ILE A 163 4.64 -14.46 4.85
N ILE A 164 4.99 -14.14 6.09
CA ILE A 164 4.18 -14.44 7.27
C ILE A 164 3.64 -13.11 7.77
N VAL A 165 2.33 -13.01 7.92
CA VAL A 165 1.67 -11.81 8.45
C VAL A 165 1.08 -12.14 9.82
N VAL A 166 1.39 -11.32 10.80
CA VAL A 166 0.73 -11.27 12.11
C VAL A 166 -0.07 -9.98 12.15
N ALA A 167 -1.39 -10.09 12.14
CA ALA A 167 -2.27 -8.92 12.03
C ALA A 167 -2.08 -7.91 13.17
N GLY A 168 -1.81 -8.39 14.40
CA GLY A 168 -1.63 -7.53 15.58
C GLY A 168 -2.83 -6.60 15.78
N ALA A 169 -2.55 -5.33 16.04
CA ALA A 169 -3.57 -4.28 16.22
C ALA A 169 -4.53 -4.14 15.02
N ASN A 170 -4.13 -4.53 13.79
CA ASN A 170 -5.05 -4.50 12.63
C ASN A 170 -6.26 -5.41 12.83
N ALA A 171 -6.11 -6.52 13.55
CA ALA A 171 -7.21 -7.44 13.87
C ALA A 171 -8.20 -6.86 14.89
N LYS A 172 -7.87 -5.72 15.51
CA LYS A 172 -8.70 -5.02 16.50
C LYS A 172 -9.46 -3.84 15.91
N LEU A 173 -9.27 -3.54 14.61
CA LEU A 173 -10.04 -2.47 13.95
C LEU A 173 -11.50 -2.88 13.82
N THR A 174 -12.38 -2.15 14.49
CA THR A 174 -13.81 -2.46 14.59
C THR A 174 -14.66 -1.56 13.69
N ALA A 175 -15.90 -1.97 13.45
CA ALA A 175 -16.91 -1.10 12.84
C ALA A 175 -17.19 0.16 13.70
N GLY A 176 -17.01 0.09 15.02
CA GLY A 176 -17.17 1.24 15.93
C GLY A 176 -16.12 2.32 15.70
N ASP A 177 -14.87 1.93 15.46
CA ASP A 177 -13.78 2.86 15.14
C ASP A 177 -14.05 3.57 13.81
N VAL A 178 -14.54 2.81 12.81
CA VAL A 178 -14.96 3.34 11.51
C VAL A 178 -16.15 4.31 11.65
N GLN A 179 -17.13 3.98 12.49
CA GLN A 179 -18.28 4.84 12.74
C GLN A 179 -17.87 6.14 13.46
N SER A 180 -16.87 6.10 14.35
CA SER A 180 -16.27 7.30 14.96
C SER A 180 -15.61 8.21 13.91
N ALA A 181 -15.12 7.63 12.81
CA ALA A 181 -14.58 8.33 11.65
C ALA A 181 -15.64 8.68 10.57
N ARG A 182 -16.95 8.53 10.85
CA ARG A 182 -18.02 8.78 9.87
C ARG A 182 -17.89 10.11 9.15
N SER A 183 -17.61 11.20 9.88
CA SER A 183 -17.57 12.55 9.29
C SER A 183 -16.45 12.72 8.25
N VAL A 184 -15.31 12.03 8.40
CA VAL A 184 -14.23 12.09 7.39
C VAL A 184 -14.60 11.26 6.17
N ILE A 185 -15.28 10.12 6.36
CA ILE A 185 -15.78 9.28 5.26
C ILE A 185 -16.82 10.03 4.43
N GLU A 186 -17.81 10.66 5.05
CA GLU A 186 -18.90 11.38 4.35
C GLU A 186 -18.41 12.57 3.52
N ARG A 187 -17.27 13.17 3.90
CA ARG A 187 -16.68 14.33 3.19
C ARG A 187 -15.68 13.92 2.11
N ALA A 188 -15.27 12.66 2.06
CA ALA A 188 -14.30 12.17 1.09
C ALA A 188 -14.88 12.15 -0.32
N ASP A 189 -14.03 12.26 -1.34
CA ASP A 189 -14.42 11.98 -2.72
C ASP A 189 -14.39 10.46 -3.00
N ALA A 190 -13.55 9.70 -2.27
CA ALA A 190 -13.50 8.24 -2.31
C ALA A 190 -13.06 7.59 -0.99
N VAL A 191 -13.54 6.37 -0.74
CA VAL A 191 -13.09 5.47 0.33
C VAL A 191 -12.40 4.24 -0.24
N LEU A 192 -11.20 3.96 0.25
CA LEU A 192 -10.39 2.82 -0.15
C LEU A 192 -10.31 1.81 1.01
N CYS A 193 -10.65 0.55 0.72
CA CYS A 193 -10.51 -0.56 1.66
C CYS A 193 -9.71 -1.71 1.05
N GLN A 194 -9.03 -2.46 1.91
CA GLN A 194 -8.45 -3.79 1.62
C GLN A 194 -8.91 -4.77 2.71
N LEU A 195 -8.44 -6.02 2.71
CA LEU A 195 -8.96 -7.07 3.60
C LEU A 195 -7.91 -7.60 4.59
N GLU A 196 -6.97 -6.76 5.02
CA GLU A 196 -5.99 -7.08 6.09
C GLU A 196 -6.48 -6.67 7.50
N THR A 197 -7.74 -6.26 7.61
CA THR A 197 -8.48 -5.93 8.83
C THR A 197 -9.80 -6.72 8.86
N PRO A 198 -10.53 -6.78 9.99
CA PRO A 198 -11.86 -7.40 10.03
C PRO A 198 -12.78 -6.86 8.92
N VAL A 199 -13.49 -7.77 8.24
CA VAL A 199 -14.31 -7.42 7.06
C VAL A 199 -15.46 -6.49 7.44
N GLU A 200 -15.91 -6.56 8.69
CA GLU A 200 -16.95 -5.72 9.27
C GLU A 200 -16.58 -4.23 9.23
N ALA A 201 -15.30 -3.90 9.43
CA ALA A 201 -14.81 -2.52 9.32
C ALA A 201 -14.91 -2.02 7.87
N ALA A 202 -14.55 -2.85 6.89
CA ALA A 202 -14.66 -2.50 5.47
C ALA A 202 -16.13 -2.37 5.02
N ILE A 203 -17.01 -3.25 5.49
CA ILE A 203 -18.45 -3.19 5.23
C ILE A 203 -19.03 -1.90 5.78
N GLU A 204 -18.72 -1.55 7.04
CA GLU A 204 -19.23 -0.34 7.66
C GLU A 204 -18.75 0.93 6.94
N ALA A 205 -17.46 0.98 6.57
CA ALA A 205 -16.91 2.09 5.81
C ALA A 205 -17.65 2.29 4.48
N PHE A 206 -17.92 1.19 3.77
CA PHE A 206 -18.63 1.24 2.49
C PHE A 206 -20.12 1.57 2.64
N ARG A 207 -20.77 1.15 3.74
CA ARG A 207 -22.16 1.56 4.04
C ARG A 207 -22.25 3.07 4.26
N ILE A 208 -21.37 3.63 5.09
CA ILE A 208 -21.31 5.08 5.34
C ILE A 208 -21.05 5.82 4.01
N ALA A 209 -20.05 5.38 3.25
CA ALA A 209 -19.69 5.99 1.96
C ALA A 209 -20.87 5.98 0.99
N ARG A 210 -21.54 4.84 0.80
CA ARG A 210 -22.68 4.69 -0.12
C ARG A 210 -23.85 5.56 0.30
N ALA A 211 -24.16 5.65 1.60
CA ALA A 211 -25.22 6.52 2.11
C ALA A 211 -24.95 8.00 1.83
N ALA A 212 -23.67 8.41 1.81
CA ALA A 212 -23.24 9.77 1.50
C ALA A 212 -22.96 10.03 0.01
N GLY A 213 -23.12 9.02 -0.86
CA GLY A 213 -22.80 9.14 -2.30
C GLY A 213 -21.31 9.18 -2.61
N VAL A 214 -20.45 8.76 -1.67
CA VAL A 214 -18.99 8.70 -1.81
C VAL A 214 -18.58 7.43 -2.54
N ARG A 215 -17.57 7.54 -3.42
CA ARG A 215 -17.07 6.45 -4.25
C ARG A 215 -16.39 5.37 -3.40
N THR A 216 -16.75 4.10 -3.57
CA THR A 216 -16.08 2.99 -2.87
C THR A 216 -15.10 2.25 -3.78
N VAL A 217 -13.88 1.99 -3.28
CA VAL A 217 -12.81 1.30 -3.98
C VAL A 217 -12.28 0.16 -3.12
N LEU A 218 -12.41 -1.08 -3.60
CA LEU A 218 -11.96 -2.27 -2.89
C LEU A 218 -10.72 -2.86 -3.57
N THR A 219 -9.69 -3.14 -2.78
CA THR A 219 -8.64 -4.10 -3.13
C THR A 219 -8.96 -5.43 -2.45
N PRO A 220 -9.49 -6.45 -3.16
CA PRO A 220 -9.97 -7.71 -2.57
C PRO A 220 -8.79 -8.63 -2.21
N ALA A 221 -8.00 -8.25 -1.20
CA ALA A 221 -6.82 -8.99 -0.78
C ALA A 221 -6.69 -9.00 0.75
N PRO A 222 -6.67 -10.19 1.39
CA PRO A 222 -6.77 -11.55 0.82
C PRO A 222 -8.14 -11.86 0.18
N ALA A 223 -8.16 -12.67 -0.88
CA ALA A 223 -9.37 -12.90 -1.68
C ALA A 223 -10.45 -13.75 -0.96
N GLU A 224 -10.04 -14.54 0.04
CA GLU A 224 -10.90 -15.46 0.81
C GLU A 224 -11.91 -14.73 1.70
N LEU A 225 -11.61 -13.48 2.09
CA LEU A 225 -12.41 -12.68 3.00
C LEU A 225 -13.46 -11.82 2.29
N VAL A 226 -13.55 -11.92 0.97
CA VAL A 226 -14.51 -11.15 0.18
C VAL A 226 -15.92 -11.73 0.35
N THR A 227 -16.85 -10.93 0.86
CA THR A 227 -18.27 -11.29 1.00
C THR A 227 -19.13 -10.67 -0.10
N ASP A 228 -20.28 -11.29 -0.41
CA ASP A 228 -21.23 -10.74 -1.38
C ASP A 228 -21.79 -9.37 -0.95
N GLU A 229 -21.97 -9.20 0.37
CA GLU A 229 -22.38 -7.92 0.94
C GLU A 229 -21.36 -6.82 0.61
N LEU A 230 -20.08 -7.04 0.91
CA LEU A 230 -19.03 -6.06 0.63
C LEU A 230 -18.94 -5.73 -0.86
N LEU A 231 -19.05 -6.75 -1.72
CA LEU A 231 -19.05 -6.56 -3.17
C LEU A 231 -20.25 -5.75 -3.66
N SER A 232 -21.43 -5.89 -3.04
CA SER A 232 -22.62 -5.12 -3.40
C SER A 232 -22.50 -3.62 -3.10
N LEU A 233 -21.67 -3.27 -2.12
CA LEU A 233 -21.37 -1.90 -1.72
C LEU A 233 -20.17 -1.30 -2.48
N CYS A 234 -19.43 -2.11 -3.22
CA CYS A 234 -18.20 -1.75 -3.91
C CYS A 234 -18.48 -1.20 -5.31
N ASP A 235 -17.93 -0.02 -5.63
CA ASP A 235 -18.08 0.55 -6.96
C ASP A 235 -16.89 0.30 -7.91
N VAL A 236 -15.64 0.33 -7.43
CA VAL A 236 -14.45 -0.14 -8.16
C VAL A 236 -13.83 -1.29 -7.38
N CYS A 237 -13.64 -2.43 -8.04
CA CYS A 237 -12.78 -3.47 -7.53
C CYS A 237 -11.43 -3.47 -8.26
N VAL A 238 -10.32 -3.38 -7.53
CA VAL A 238 -8.95 -3.38 -8.04
C VAL A 238 -8.23 -4.63 -7.52
N PRO A 239 -8.40 -5.79 -8.15
CA PRO A 239 -7.72 -7.01 -7.73
C PRO A 239 -6.22 -6.88 -7.92
N ASN A 240 -5.44 -7.31 -6.91
CA ASN A 240 -4.03 -7.59 -7.12
C ASN A 240 -3.91 -8.89 -7.95
N ARG A 241 -2.91 -9.01 -8.84
CA ARG A 241 -2.62 -10.29 -9.51
C ARG A 241 -2.04 -11.25 -8.47
N PRO A 242 -2.73 -12.32 -8.08
CA PRO A 242 -2.12 -13.30 -7.19
C PRO A 242 -1.18 -14.18 -8.03
N ARG A 243 0.02 -14.49 -7.53
CA ARG A 243 0.84 -15.56 -8.14
C ARG A 243 0.24 -16.96 -7.87
N SER A 244 -0.55 -17.13 -6.80
CA SER A 244 -0.97 -18.44 -6.31
C SER A 244 -2.49 -18.65 -6.12
N GLN A 245 -3.33 -17.62 -6.26
CA GLN A 245 -4.78 -17.76 -6.02
C GLN A 245 -5.62 -17.27 -7.20
N ARG A 246 -6.59 -18.09 -7.62
CA ARG A 246 -7.62 -17.72 -8.59
C ARG A 246 -8.75 -17.00 -7.85
N TRP A 247 -8.72 -15.68 -7.79
CA TRP A 247 -9.96 -14.92 -7.70
C TRP A 247 -10.53 -14.79 -9.12
N SER A 248 -11.68 -15.39 -9.40
CA SER A 248 -12.33 -15.18 -10.70
C SER A 248 -13.10 -13.87 -10.66
N VAL A 249 -12.70 -12.92 -11.50
CA VAL A 249 -13.37 -11.65 -11.75
C VAL A 249 -14.86 -11.86 -12.13
N ASP A 250 -15.22 -13.06 -12.60
CA ASP A 250 -16.60 -13.44 -12.96
C ASP A 250 -17.61 -13.33 -11.81
N ARG A 251 -17.15 -13.36 -10.55
CA ARG A 251 -18.04 -13.25 -9.38
C ARG A 251 -18.53 -11.82 -9.16
N TRP A 252 -17.83 -10.79 -9.65
CA TRP A 252 -18.21 -9.39 -9.48
C TRP A 252 -18.85 -8.83 -10.74
N ARG A 253 -20.11 -8.39 -10.63
CA ARG A 253 -20.80 -7.60 -11.67
C ARG A 253 -20.92 -6.16 -11.19
N PRO A 254 -20.23 -5.19 -11.82
CA PRO A 254 -20.32 -3.79 -11.41
C PRO A 254 -21.76 -3.30 -11.48
N THR A 255 -22.26 -2.71 -10.39
CA THR A 255 -23.57 -2.01 -10.37
C THR A 255 -23.53 -0.71 -11.18
N ARG A 256 -22.33 -0.18 -11.48
CA ARG A 256 -22.09 0.90 -12.45
C ARG A 256 -20.82 0.63 -13.25
N THR A 257 -20.96 0.46 -14.56
CA THR A 257 -19.85 0.21 -15.50
C THR A 257 -19.03 1.49 -15.69
N LEU A 258 -17.87 1.63 -15.03
CA LEU A 258 -16.94 2.74 -15.28
C LEU A 258 -15.83 2.43 -16.31
N CYS A 259 -15.71 1.19 -16.80
CA CYS A 259 -14.73 0.86 -17.83
C CYS A 259 -15.41 0.42 -19.13
N ARG A 260 -15.46 1.30 -20.14
CA ARG A 260 -15.91 0.97 -21.51
C ARG A 260 -14.87 0.22 -22.35
N ARG A 261 -13.71 -0.16 -21.79
CA ARG A 261 -12.70 -0.95 -22.50
C ARG A 261 -12.62 -2.35 -21.92
N ARG A 262 -13.27 -3.30 -22.61
CA ARG A 262 -13.12 -4.77 -22.41
C ARG A 262 -11.67 -5.28 -22.53
N SER A 263 -10.72 -4.44 -22.97
CA SER A 263 -9.35 -4.84 -23.29
C SER A 263 -8.42 -5.02 -22.08
N CYS A 264 -8.80 -4.61 -20.86
CA CYS A 264 -7.92 -4.80 -19.69
C CYS A 264 -7.98 -6.23 -19.12
N PHE A 265 -8.94 -7.06 -19.56
CA PHE A 265 -9.22 -8.38 -18.97
C PHE A 265 -9.02 -9.57 -19.90
N ALA A 266 -8.74 -9.35 -21.20
CA ALA A 266 -8.54 -10.43 -22.16
C ALA A 266 -7.07 -10.50 -22.59
N ASN A 267 -6.30 -11.35 -21.91
CA ASN A 267 -5.12 -12.05 -22.46
C ASN A 267 -4.67 -13.12 -21.47
N ALA A 268 -5.45 -14.20 -21.39
CA ALA A 268 -5.05 -15.43 -20.73
C ALA A 268 -5.62 -16.67 -21.44
N GLU A 269 -5.81 -16.61 -22.76
CA GLU A 269 -6.15 -17.77 -23.58
C GLU A 269 -5.45 -17.67 -24.94
N SER A 270 -4.22 -18.18 -25.03
CA SER A 270 -3.65 -18.81 -26.23
C SER A 270 -2.15 -19.08 -26.04
N SER A 271 -1.81 -20.19 -25.38
CA SER A 271 -0.56 -20.92 -25.64
C SER A 271 -0.59 -22.31 -24.98
N LYS A 272 -1.62 -23.10 -25.31
CA LYS A 272 -1.55 -24.57 -25.23
C LYS A 272 -2.34 -25.16 -26.41
N SER A 273 -1.70 -25.26 -27.56
CA SER A 273 -1.83 -26.37 -28.51
C SER A 273 -1.00 -26.10 -29.75
N ARG A 274 0.20 -26.67 -29.79
CA ARG A 274 0.82 -27.45 -30.87
C ARG A 274 2.27 -27.74 -30.52
#